data_AF-U1YLI4-F1
#
_entry.id   AF-U1YLI4-F1
#
_cell.length_a   1.000
_cell.length_b   1.000
_cell.length_c   1.000
_cell.angle_alpha   90.00
_cell.angle_beta   90.00
_cell.angle_gamma   90.00
#
_symmetry.space_group_name_H-M   'P 1'
#
loop_
_entity.id
_entity.type
_entity.pdbx_description
1 polymer ?
#
loop_
_entity_poly.entity_id
_entity_poly.type
_entity_poly.pdbx_seq_one_letter_code
_entity_poly.pdbx_strand_id
1 'polypeptide(L)'
;MKKVRKPIILVIYGSPTSVTYSRKVIGLVDRKWLEENIESYIEQIPVLEPDDEEWKNRRVAELYVQLEFKKLLNSHLSFCSNHDSLEIREIAEDYRFSN
;
A
#
# COMPACT_ATOMS: atom_id res chain seq x y z
N MET A 1 -31.12 -0.87 14.09
CA MET A 1 -30.00 -1.82 14.28
C MET A 1 -29.01 -1.64 13.13
N LYS A 2 -27.83 -1.06 13.38
CA LYS A 2 -26.80 -0.87 12.33
C LYS A 2 -26.15 -2.23 12.06
N LYS A 3 -26.29 -2.77 10.84
CA LYS A 3 -25.58 -3.98 10.39
C LYS A 3 -24.07 -3.67 10.37
N VAL A 4 -23.35 -4.12 11.39
CA VAL A 4 -21.89 -4.16 11.39
C VAL A 4 -21.49 -5.21 10.36
N ARG A 5 -21.07 -4.78 9.17
CA ARG A 5 -20.49 -5.69 8.17
C ARG A 5 -19.14 -6.13 8.73
N LYS A 6 -19.04 -7.40 9.14
CA LYS A 6 -17.78 -8.01 9.58
C LYS A 6 -16.77 -7.94 8.43
N PRO A 7 -15.51 -7.59 8.69
CA PRO A 7 -14.48 -7.64 7.65
C PRO A 7 -14.27 -9.10 7.24
N ILE A 8 -14.36 -9.35 5.94
CA ILE A 8 -14.00 -10.64 5.37
C ILE A 8 -12.48 -10.69 5.37
N ILE A 9 -11.88 -11.45 6.29
CA ILE A 9 -10.45 -11.76 6.26
C ILE A 9 -10.25 -12.77 5.13
N LEU A 10 -9.91 -12.27 3.95
CA LEU A 10 -9.55 -13.11 2.80
C LEU A 10 -8.05 -13.38 2.88
N VAL A 11 -7.67 -14.62 3.20
CA VAL A 11 -6.27 -15.08 3.14
C VAL A 11 -5.88 -15.22 1.67
N ILE A 12 -4.96 -14.38 1.20
CA ILE A 12 -4.57 -14.27 -0.22
C ILE A 12 -3.33 -15.14 -0.49
N TYR A 13 -3.51 -16.34 -1.02
CA TYR A 13 -2.43 -17.08 -1.69
C TYR A 13 -2.49 -16.80 -3.19
N GLY A 14 -1.56 -15.98 -3.71
CA GLY A 14 -1.45 -15.74 -5.15
C GLY A 14 -0.32 -14.79 -5.53
N SER A 15 0.69 -15.34 -6.22
CA SER A 15 1.71 -14.76 -7.13
C SER A 15 1.89 -13.22 -7.24
N PRO A 16 3.15 -12.70 -7.35
CA PRO A 16 3.53 -11.26 -7.32
C PRO A 16 2.75 -10.29 -8.20
N THR A 17 2.12 -10.80 -9.25
CA THR A 17 1.52 -10.01 -10.33
C THR A 17 0.19 -9.33 -9.96
N SER A 18 -0.25 -9.33 -8.70
CA SER A 18 -1.65 -9.08 -8.34
C SER A 18 -1.99 -7.63 -7.90
N VAL A 19 -1.40 -6.60 -8.51
CA VAL A 19 -1.98 -5.22 -8.43
C VAL A 19 -3.47 -5.26 -8.78
N THR A 20 -3.81 -6.06 -9.80
CA THR A 20 -5.15 -6.29 -10.31
C THR A 20 -6.07 -7.01 -9.32
N TYR A 21 -5.52 -7.83 -8.40
CA TYR A 21 -6.32 -8.56 -7.42
C TYR A 21 -6.52 -7.75 -6.14
N SER A 22 -5.50 -7.02 -5.68
CA SER A 22 -5.65 -6.00 -4.64
C SER A 22 -6.72 -4.97 -5.05
N ARG A 23 -6.72 -4.54 -6.33
CA ARG A 23 -7.76 -3.66 -6.90
C ARG A 23 -9.19 -4.23 -6.79
N LYS A 24 -9.38 -5.53 -7.04
CA LYS A 24 -10.70 -6.18 -6.94
C LYS A 24 -11.25 -6.24 -5.52
N VAL A 25 -10.38 -6.46 -4.52
CA VAL A 25 -10.78 -6.52 -3.12
C VAL A 25 -10.99 -5.10 -2.58
N ILE A 26 -10.07 -4.18 -2.85
CA ILE A 26 -10.11 -2.79 -2.40
C ILE A 26 -11.33 -2.03 -2.96
N GLY A 27 -11.68 -2.23 -4.23
CA GLY A 27 -12.84 -1.58 -4.84
C GLY A 27 -14.20 -2.00 -4.26
N LEU A 28 -14.25 -3.05 -3.43
CA LEU A 28 -15.48 -3.56 -2.80
C LEU A 28 -15.69 -3.10 -1.36
N VAL A 29 -14.71 -2.40 -0.77
CA VAL A 29 -14.75 -1.96 0.64
C VAL A 29 -15.00 -0.46 0.73
N ASP A 30 -15.63 -0.03 1.82
CA ASP A 30 -15.85 1.40 2.10
C ASP A 30 -14.50 2.14 2.18
N ARG A 31 -14.41 3.30 1.52
CA ARG A 31 -13.16 4.06 1.41
C ARG A 31 -12.60 4.49 2.76
N LYS A 32 -13.48 4.88 3.70
CA LYS A 32 -13.06 5.31 5.04
C LYS A 32 -12.53 4.12 5.84
N TRP A 33 -13.23 2.99 5.76
CA TRP A 33 -12.74 1.75 6.38
C TRP A 33 -11.39 1.34 5.79
N LEU A 34 -11.23 1.44 4.47
CA LEU A 34 -9.97 1.11 3.81
C LEU A 34 -8.82 2.01 4.28
N GLU A 35 -9.01 3.33 4.31
CA GLU A 35 -7.99 4.27 4.79
C GLU A 35 -7.57 3.97 6.25
N GLU A 36 -8.51 3.53 7.10
CA GLU A 36 -8.25 3.16 8.50
C GLU A 36 -7.54 1.79 8.66
N ASN A 37 -7.56 0.91 7.65
CA ASN A 37 -7.08 -0.47 7.76
C ASN A 37 -6.00 -0.84 6.71
N ILE A 38 -5.68 0.05 5.77
CA ILE A 38 -4.78 -0.23 4.63
C ILE A 38 -3.36 -0.61 5.08
N GLU A 39 -2.86 -0.06 6.19
CA GLU A 39 -1.54 -0.39 6.73
C GLU A 39 -1.42 -1.88 7.07
N SER A 40 -2.44 -2.47 7.70
CA SER A 40 -2.49 -3.91 7.99
C SER A 40 -2.57 -4.78 6.72
N TYR A 41 -3.08 -4.24 5.60
CA TYR A 41 -3.04 -4.93 4.31
C TYR A 41 -1.68 -4.81 3.64
N ILE A 42 -0.99 -3.68 3.81
CA ILE A 42 0.37 -3.47 3.32
C ILE A 42 1.34 -4.45 3.98
N GLU A 43 1.20 -4.69 5.28
CA GLU A 43 1.96 -5.70 6.02
C GLU A 43 1.75 -7.13 5.47
N GLN A 44 0.61 -7.38 4.83
CA GLN A 44 0.26 -8.65 4.21
C GLN A 44 0.62 -8.72 2.72
N ILE A 45 1.16 -7.65 2.11
CA ILE A 45 1.66 -7.72 0.73
C ILE A 45 2.70 -8.86 0.70
N PRO A 46 2.47 -9.91 -0.11
CA PRO A 46 3.33 -11.07 -0.10
C PRO A 46 4.75 -10.63 -0.37
N VAL A 47 5.57 -10.86 0.66
CA VAL A 47 7.00 -10.63 0.68
C VAL A 47 7.62 -11.70 -0.19
N LEU A 48 7.55 -11.50 -1.51
CA LEU A 48 8.11 -12.44 -2.47
C LEU A 48 9.63 -12.45 -2.39
N GLU A 49 10.21 -11.38 -1.84
CA GLU A 49 11.59 -11.34 -1.34
C GLU A 49 11.63 -10.50 -0.04
N PRO A 50 11.92 -11.10 1.13
CA PRO A 50 11.98 -10.38 2.42
C PRO A 50 13.09 -9.36 2.54
N ASP A 51 14.07 -9.44 1.65
CA ASP A 51 15.25 -8.59 1.68
C ASP A 51 15.18 -7.45 0.64
N ASP A 52 14.14 -7.41 -0.21
CA ASP A 52 13.94 -6.35 -1.21
C ASP A 52 13.06 -5.22 -0.64
N GLU A 53 13.68 -4.44 0.24
CA GLU A 53 13.07 -3.29 0.90
C GLU A 53 12.72 -2.18 -0.12
N GLU A 54 13.49 -2.03 -1.21
CA GLU A 54 13.19 -1.08 -2.28
C GLU A 54 11.86 -1.43 -2.95
N TRP A 55 11.72 -2.68 -3.42
CA TRP A 55 10.52 -3.15 -4.09
C TRP A 55 9.29 -2.95 -3.22
N LYS A 56 9.39 -3.29 -1.92
CA LYS A 56 8.29 -3.11 -0.97
C LYS A 56 7.90 -1.64 -0.84
N ASN A 57 8.87 -0.75 -0.63
CA ASN A 57 8.60 0.69 -0.46
C ASN A 57 8.01 1.30 -1.73
N ARG A 58 8.50 0.91 -2.91
CA ARG A 58 7.99 1.37 -4.21
C ARG A 58 6.56 0.90 -4.42
N ARG A 59 6.27 -0.34 -4.04
CA ARG A 59 4.93 -0.93 -4.15
C ARG A 59 3.89 -0.25 -3.26
N VAL A 60 4.29 0.17 -2.05
CA VAL A 60 3.44 0.94 -1.14
C VAL A 60 3.13 2.34 -1.70
N ALA A 61 4.13 3.04 -2.21
CA ALA A 61 3.93 4.35 -2.84
C ALA A 61 2.94 4.26 -4.02
N GLU A 62 3.13 3.28 -4.90
CA GLU A 62 2.25 3.03 -6.04
C GLU A 62 0.80 2.76 -5.60
N LEU A 63 0.61 1.99 -4.53
CA LEU A 63 -0.71 1.70 -3.96
C LEU A 63 -1.40 2.98 -3.46
N TYR A 64 -0.70 3.84 -2.71
CA TYR A 64 -1.30 5.07 -2.20
C TYR A 64 -1.65 6.07 -3.30
N VAL A 65 -0.86 6.15 -4.38
CA VAL A 65 -1.22 6.93 -5.58
C VAL A 65 -2.49 6.40 -6.21
N GLN A 66 -2.58 5.10 -6.45
CA GLN A 66 -3.75 4.49 -7.09
C GLN A 66 -5.04 4.65 -6.28
N LEU A 67 -4.94 4.72 -4.96
CA LEU A 67 -6.07 4.93 -4.05
C LEU A 67 -6.35 6.41 -3.76
N GLU A 68 -5.53 7.32 -4.29
CA GLU A 68 -5.56 8.76 -4.01
C GLU A 68 -5.52 9.07 -2.50
N PHE A 69 -4.77 8.26 -1.73
CA PHE A 69 -4.59 8.43 -0.29
C PHE A 69 -3.42 9.37 0.00
N LYS A 70 -3.58 10.65 -0.36
CA LYS A 70 -2.50 11.66 -0.33
C LYS A 70 -1.82 11.78 1.03
N LYS A 71 -2.57 11.70 2.14
CA LYS A 71 -2.00 11.81 3.48
C LYS A 71 -1.06 10.64 3.79
N LEU A 72 -1.46 9.42 3.44
CA LEU A 72 -0.66 8.22 3.64
C LEU A 72 0.55 8.20 2.68
N LEU A 73 0.34 8.60 1.42
CA LEU A 73 1.42 8.78 0.46
C LEU A 73 2.49 9.74 1.01
N ASN A 74 2.10 10.94 1.45
CA ASN A 74 3.05 11.92 1.97
C ASN A 74 3.81 11.42 3.21
N SER A 75 3.14 10.68 4.09
CA SER A 75 3.80 10.04 5.25
C SER A 75 4.85 9.02 4.80
N HIS A 76 4.51 8.20 3.80
CA HIS A 76 5.40 7.19 3.23
C HIS A 76 6.58 7.80 2.48
N LEU A 77 6.37 8.84 1.68
CA LEU A 77 7.45 9.55 0.98
C LEU A 77 8.39 10.25 1.97
N SER A 78 7.85 10.79 3.08
CA SER A 78 8.66 11.33 4.18
C SER A 78 9.54 10.25 4.80
N PHE A 79 9.00 9.05 5.07
CA PHE A 79 9.79 7.89 5.50
C PHE A 79 10.90 7.54 4.49
N CYS A 80 10.54 7.40 3.21
CA CYS A 80 11.49 7.05 2.15
C CYS A 80 12.63 8.08 2.03
N SER A 81 12.31 9.38 2.11
CA SER A 81 13.29 10.47 1.98
C SER A 81 14.36 10.48 3.08
N ASN A 82 14.07 9.90 4.25
CA ASN A 82 14.96 9.82 5.40
C ASN A 82 15.63 8.43 5.55
N HIS A 83 15.45 7.54 4.57
CA HIS A 83 16.02 6.19 4.62
C HIS A 83 17.54 6.20 4.36
N ASP A 84 18.25 5.22 4.93
CA ASP A 84 19.70 5.08 4.74
C ASP A 84 20.07 4.62 3.31
N SER A 85 19.15 3.94 2.63
CA SER A 85 19.34 3.46 1.24
C SER A 85 19.09 4.58 0.23
N LEU A 86 20.00 4.73 -0.73
CA LEU A 86 19.82 5.66 -1.85
C LEU A 86 18.61 5.28 -2.70
N GLU A 87 18.44 3.99 -3.03
CA GLU A 87 17.35 3.48 -3.87
C GLU A 87 15.98 3.78 -3.26
N ILE A 88 15.86 3.66 -1.93
CA ILE A 88 14.61 3.99 -1.23
C ILE A 88 14.36 5.50 -1.20
N ARG A 89 15.41 6.32 -1.07
CA ARG A 89 15.26 7.78 -1.15
C ARG A 89 14.80 8.24 -2.54
N GLU A 90 15.24 7.57 -3.61
CA GLU A 90 14.80 7.88 -4.97
C GLU A 90 13.28 7.69 -5.16
N ILE A 91 12.66 6.76 -4.43
CA ILE A 91 11.19 6.60 -4.43
C ILE A 91 10.49 7.89 -3.99
N ALA A 92 11.04 8.62 -3.00
CA ALA A 92 10.46 9.88 -2.55
C ALA A 92 10.43 10.93 -3.67
N GLU A 93 11.47 10.96 -4.51
CA GLU A 93 11.58 11.88 -5.64
C GLU A 93 10.69 11.45 -6.81
N ASP A 94 10.67 10.15 -7.14
CA ASP A 94 9.83 9.58 -8.21
C ASP A 94 8.34 9.92 -8.03
N TYR A 95 7.88 9.94 -6.78
CA TYR A 95 6.47 10.12 -6.44
C TYR A 95 6.14 11.52 -5.90
N ARG A 96 7.10 12.45 -5.87
CA ARG A 96 6.95 13.80 -5.31
C ARG A 96 5.80 14.61 -5.91
N PHE A 97 5.52 14.39 -7.19
CA PHE A 97 4.50 15.10 -7.96
C PHE A 97 3.24 14.27 -8.24
N SER A 98 3.11 13.09 -7.65
CA SER A 98 1.90 12.25 -7.77
C SER A 98 0.69 12.81 -6.98
N ASN A 99 0.67 14.13 -6.80
CA ASN A 99 -0.28 14.93 -6.02
C ASN A 99 -1.60 15.13 -6.76
#